data_AF-A0A2V5V344-F1
#
_entry.id   AF-A0A2V5V344-F1
#
_cell.length_a   1.000
_cell.length_b   1.000
_cell.length_c   1.000
_cell.angle_alpha   90.00
_cell.angle_beta   90.00
_cell.angle_gamma   90.00
#
_symmetry.space_group_name_H-M   'P 1'
#
loop_
_entity.id
_entity.type
_entity.pdbx_description
1 polymer ?
#
loop_
_entity_poly.entity_id
_entity_poly.type
_entity_poly.pdbx_seq_one_letter_code
_entity_poly.pdbx_strand_id
1 'polypeptide(L)'
;MIRLQQRRFAICQLLLQFGLVRLLNLPVFASALLVIALAIARGQSPSERKPDVSNKALITKSTPSINTDTFKNQGADAALHKLADDYYAWRNENYPVRSSDTGLHTWDDRLTDYSPAKITERAQHVRSLLDRVRAMKTDGWPKDARIDWTLFRAQLENVDFESRILKFERTNPQVYADVCTDAIFSLLKKEY
;
A
#
# COMPACT_ATOMS: atom_id res chain seq x y z
N MET A 1 -1.48 37.67 28.13
CA MET A 1 -2.87 37.41 28.58
C MET A 1 -3.98 37.90 27.63
N ILE A 2 -3.71 38.20 26.34
CA ILE A 2 -4.75 38.72 25.41
C ILE A 2 -5.20 37.69 24.36
N ARG A 3 -4.41 36.65 24.05
CA ARG A 3 -4.78 35.62 23.05
C ARG A 3 -5.71 34.50 23.56
N LEU A 4 -5.99 34.42 24.86
CA LEU A 4 -6.93 33.42 25.42
C LEU A 4 -8.41 33.87 25.37
N GLN A 5 -8.68 35.16 25.17
CA GLN A 5 -10.05 35.70 25.15
C GLN A 5 -10.74 35.57 23.78
N GLN A 6 -10.00 35.56 22.67
CA GLN A 6 -10.59 35.40 21.33
C GLN A 6 -11.07 33.97 21.01
N ARG A 7 -10.46 32.93 21.59
CA ARG A 7 -10.87 31.53 21.32
C ARG A 7 -12.15 31.12 22.04
N ARG A 8 -12.49 31.75 23.17
CA ARG A 8 -13.72 31.45 23.91
C ARG A 8 -14.98 32.01 23.24
N PHE A 9 -14.87 33.13 22.52
CA PHE A 9 -15.99 33.71 21.79
C PHE A 9 -16.39 32.88 20.55
N ALA A 10 -15.44 32.28 19.84
CA ALA A 10 -15.73 31.48 18.63
C ALA A 10 -16.43 30.14 18.94
N ILE A 11 -16.18 29.55 20.10
CA ILE A 11 -16.77 28.25 20.49
C ILE A 11 -18.24 28.42 20.93
N CYS A 12 -18.59 29.58 21.49
CA CYS A 12 -19.96 29.86 21.93
C CYS A 12 -20.92 30.19 20.77
N GLN A 13 -20.39 30.60 19.61
CA GLN A 13 -21.19 30.99 18.45
C GLN A 13 -21.51 29.81 17.51
N LEU A 14 -20.70 28.74 17.53
CA LEU A 14 -20.95 27.54 16.71
C LEU A 14 -21.99 26.60 17.35
N LEU A 15 -22.12 26.60 18.68
CA LEU A 15 -23.09 25.76 19.40
C LEU A 15 -24.53 26.30 19.38
N LEU A 16 -24.72 27.57 18.98
CA LEU A 16 -26.04 28.19 18.82
C LEU A 16 -26.66 27.99 17.43
N GLN A 17 -25.88 27.54 16.43
CA GLN A 17 -26.40 27.22 15.08
C GLN A 17 -26.91 25.77 14.93
N PHE A 18 -26.47 24.84 15.78
CA PHE A 18 -26.95 23.44 15.74
C PHE A 18 -28.18 23.18 16.62
N GLY A 19 -28.57 24.13 17.48
CA GLY A 19 -29.64 23.97 18.46
C GLY A 19 -31.06 24.36 18.01
N LEU A 20 -31.28 24.71 16.74
CA LEU A 20 -32.55 25.34 16.33
C LEU A 20 -33.07 24.90 14.96
N VAL A 21 -33.10 23.60 14.69
CA VAL A 21 -34.01 23.04 13.69
C VAL A 21 -34.83 21.93 14.35
N ARG A 22 -35.91 22.38 15.00
CA ARG A 22 -37.17 21.69 15.31
C ARG A 22 -37.28 20.32 14.61
N LEU A 23 -37.30 19.20 15.34
CA LEU A 23 -38.51 18.67 16.00
C LEU A 23 -39.80 19.16 15.31
N LEU A 24 -40.15 18.57 14.16
CA LEU A 24 -41.51 18.42 13.62
C LEU A 24 -41.43 17.86 12.19
N ASN A 25 -41.50 16.52 12.05
CA ASN A 25 -42.14 15.76 10.96
C ASN A 25 -41.59 14.33 10.87
N LEU A 26 -42.09 13.47 11.76
CA LEU A 26 -41.70 12.08 11.91
C LEU A 26 -42.43 11.03 11.03
N PRO A 27 -43.47 11.31 10.19
CA PRO A 27 -44.07 10.23 9.39
C PRO A 27 -43.56 10.13 7.94
N VAL A 28 -42.80 11.10 7.42
CA VAL A 28 -42.41 11.08 5.98
C VAL A 28 -41.16 10.22 5.71
N PHE A 29 -40.28 10.04 6.70
CA PHE A 29 -39.06 9.22 6.55
C PHE A 29 -39.30 7.71 6.62
N ALA A 30 -40.41 7.26 7.24
CA ALA A 30 -40.74 5.84 7.32
C ALA A 30 -41.18 5.25 5.97
N SER A 31 -41.75 6.07 5.08
CA SER A 31 -42.24 5.63 3.76
C SER A 31 -41.13 5.51 2.71
N ALA A 32 -40.02 6.24 2.87
CA ALA A 32 -38.90 6.22 1.92
C ALA A 32 -37.97 5.00 2.13
N LEU A 33 -37.90 4.45 3.33
CA LEU A 33 -37.08 3.27 3.65
C LEU A 33 -37.67 1.96 3.10
N LEU A 34 -39.00 1.87 2.94
CA LEU A 34 -39.65 0.67 2.40
C LEU A 34 -39.47 0.54 0.88
N VAL A 35 -39.31 1.65 0.15
CA VAL A 35 -39.08 1.63 -1.30
C VAL A 35 -37.62 1.30 -1.65
N ILE A 36 -36.67 1.69 -0.80
CA ILE A 36 -35.24 1.35 -0.99
C ILE A 36 -34.98 -0.14 -0.68
N ALA A 37 -35.70 -0.73 0.28
CA ALA A 37 -35.55 -2.14 0.64
C ALA A 37 -36.01 -3.13 -0.46
N LEU A 38 -36.96 -2.74 -1.33
CA LEU A 38 -37.46 -3.59 -2.42
C LEU A 38 -36.63 -3.50 -3.72
N ALA A 39 -35.67 -2.56 -3.82
CA ALA A 39 -34.83 -2.39 -5.00
C ALA A 39 -33.49 -3.17 -4.93
N ILE A 40 -33.10 -3.70 -3.77
CA ILE A 40 -31.80 -4.39 -3.57
C ILE A 40 -31.89 -5.89 -3.90
N ALA A 41 -33.11 -6.43 -4.12
CA ALA A 41 -33.33 -7.86 -4.44
C ALA A 41 -33.38 -8.17 -5.95
N ARG A 42 -32.73 -7.37 -6.80
CA ARG A 42 -32.44 -7.74 -8.20
C ARG A 42 -30.95 -7.74 -8.43
N GLY A 43 -30.32 -8.86 -8.05
CA GLY A 43 -28.97 -9.18 -8.51
C GLY A 43 -28.96 -9.14 -10.04
N GLN A 44 -28.08 -8.34 -10.62
CA GLN A 44 -27.80 -8.42 -12.05
C GLN A 44 -27.20 -9.81 -12.30
N SER A 45 -27.88 -10.65 -13.07
CA SER A 45 -27.26 -11.84 -13.63
C SER A 45 -25.99 -11.41 -14.38
N PRO A 46 -24.84 -12.10 -14.20
CA PRO A 46 -23.63 -11.77 -14.93
C PRO A 46 -23.93 -11.78 -16.43
N SER A 47 -23.71 -10.65 -17.11
CA SER A 47 -23.76 -10.62 -18.56
C SER A 47 -22.70 -11.57 -19.09
N GLU A 48 -23.11 -12.55 -19.90
CA GLU A 48 -22.23 -13.49 -20.58
C GLU A 48 -21.24 -12.69 -21.44
N ARG A 49 -20.01 -12.54 -20.97
CA ARG A 49 -18.95 -11.82 -21.69
C ARG A 49 -18.46 -12.72 -22.83
N LYS A 50 -19.09 -12.62 -24.01
CA LYS A 50 -18.56 -13.24 -25.23
C LYS A 50 -17.27 -12.52 -25.63
N PRO A 51 -16.12 -13.22 -25.71
CA PRO A 51 -14.90 -12.59 -26.18
C PRO A 51 -15.05 -12.26 -27.67
N ASP A 52 -15.12 -10.97 -27.98
CA ASP A 52 -14.99 -10.50 -29.35
C ASP A 52 -13.55 -10.73 -29.83
N VAL A 53 -13.35 -11.83 -30.57
CA VAL A 53 -12.06 -12.21 -31.16
C VAL A 53 -11.78 -11.47 -32.48
N SER A 54 -12.57 -10.46 -32.83
CA SER A 54 -12.39 -9.65 -34.06
C SER A 54 -11.08 -8.83 -34.07
N ASN A 55 -10.40 -8.71 -32.93
CA ASN A 55 -9.18 -7.92 -32.77
C ASN A 55 -7.89 -8.59 -33.28
N LYS A 56 -7.95 -9.79 -33.86
CA LYS A 56 -6.75 -10.47 -34.41
C LYS A 56 -6.05 -9.68 -35.53
N ALA A 57 -6.74 -8.74 -36.17
CA ALA A 57 -6.19 -7.90 -37.24
C ALA A 57 -5.38 -6.67 -36.77
N LEU A 58 -5.30 -6.39 -35.46
CA LEU A 58 -4.55 -5.23 -34.93
C LEU A 58 -3.06 -5.50 -34.69
N ILE A 59 -2.58 -6.74 -34.88
CA ILE A 59 -1.18 -7.14 -34.64
C ILE A 59 -0.21 -6.58 -35.70
N THR A 60 -0.69 -5.86 -36.74
CA THR A 60 0.15 -5.27 -37.79
C THR A 60 0.39 -3.76 -37.66
N LYS A 61 0.00 -3.12 -36.55
CA LYS A 61 0.47 -1.75 -36.27
C LYS A 61 1.82 -1.81 -35.56
N SER A 62 2.85 -1.52 -36.35
CA SER A 62 4.20 -1.08 -36.00
C SER A 62 4.58 -1.31 -34.54
N THR A 63 5.37 -2.36 -34.29
CA THR A 63 6.16 -2.53 -33.07
C THR A 63 6.76 -1.17 -32.68
N PRO A 64 6.51 -0.66 -31.46
CA PRO A 64 7.22 0.50 -30.97
C PRO A 64 8.70 0.22 -31.12
N SER A 65 9.42 1.10 -31.83
CA SER A 65 10.89 1.03 -31.91
C SER A 65 11.42 0.99 -30.49
N ILE A 66 11.88 -0.19 -30.05
CA ILE A 66 12.58 -0.29 -28.77
C ILE A 66 13.93 0.38 -29.01
N ASN A 67 14.05 1.61 -28.50
CA ASN A 67 15.28 2.38 -28.60
C ASN A 67 16.42 1.57 -27.98
N THR A 68 17.44 1.27 -28.77
CA THR A 68 18.64 0.54 -28.34
C THR A 68 19.41 1.27 -27.23
N ASP A 69 19.15 2.56 -27.07
CA ASP A 69 19.64 3.38 -25.96
C ASP A 69 19.02 3.00 -24.61
N THR A 70 17.81 2.40 -24.60
CA THR A 70 17.18 1.91 -23.37
C THR A 70 17.98 0.75 -22.75
N PHE A 71 18.54 -0.14 -23.59
CA PHE A 71 19.33 -1.29 -23.12
C PHE A 71 20.78 -0.93 -22.76
N LYS A 72 21.38 0.07 -23.44
CA LYS A 72 22.73 0.55 -23.10
C LYS A 72 22.79 1.21 -21.72
N ASN A 73 21.68 1.81 -21.28
CA ASN A 73 21.62 2.52 -20.03
C ASN A 73 21.32 1.64 -18.80
N GLN A 74 20.96 0.36 -18.98
CA GLN A 74 20.77 -0.62 -17.88
C GLN A 74 22.04 -0.88 -17.06
N GLY A 75 23.20 -0.46 -17.55
CA GLY A 75 24.46 -0.57 -16.82
C GLY A 75 24.69 0.56 -15.81
N ALA A 76 24.07 1.73 -16.00
CA ALA A 76 24.35 2.90 -15.16
C ALA A 76 23.78 2.77 -13.75
N ASP A 77 22.67 2.04 -13.62
CA ASP A 77 21.89 1.82 -12.40
C ASP A 77 21.80 0.33 -12.01
N ALA A 78 22.58 -0.55 -12.64
CA ALA A 78 22.65 -1.97 -12.29
C ALA A 78 22.92 -2.22 -10.79
N ALA A 79 23.70 -1.36 -10.15
CA ALA A 79 23.94 -1.43 -8.71
C ALA A 79 22.67 -1.14 -7.87
N LEU A 80 21.79 -0.25 -8.33
CA LEU A 80 20.51 0.02 -7.69
C LEU A 80 19.58 -1.19 -7.84
N HIS A 81 19.46 -1.74 -9.05
CA HIS A 81 18.63 -2.91 -9.29
C HIS A 81 19.07 -4.09 -8.42
N LYS A 82 20.38 -4.37 -8.35
CA LYS A 82 20.90 -5.40 -7.47
C LYS A 82 20.52 -5.15 -6.00
N LEU A 83 20.64 -3.91 -5.52
CA LEU A 83 20.25 -3.56 -4.15
C LEU A 83 18.76 -3.77 -3.89
N ALA A 84 17.92 -3.43 -4.86
CA ALA A 84 16.49 -3.63 -4.78
C ALA A 84 16.13 -5.12 -4.79
N ASP A 85 16.72 -5.90 -5.69
CA ASP A 85 16.50 -7.35 -5.79
C ASP A 85 16.93 -8.07 -4.50
N ASP A 86 18.13 -7.77 -3.99
CA ASP A 86 18.65 -8.31 -2.73
C ASP A 86 17.69 -7.97 -1.57
N TYR A 87 17.18 -6.73 -1.53
CA TYR A 87 16.23 -6.29 -0.50
C TYR A 87 14.89 -7.01 -0.60
N TYR A 88 14.33 -7.16 -1.81
CA TYR A 88 13.04 -7.82 -1.98
C TYR A 88 13.13 -9.31 -1.66
N ALA A 89 14.22 -9.98 -2.04
CA ALA A 89 14.49 -11.36 -1.64
C ALA A 89 14.57 -11.48 -0.11
N TRP A 90 15.40 -10.66 0.52
CA TRP A 90 15.54 -10.64 1.99
C TRP A 90 14.23 -10.33 2.70
N ARG A 91 13.48 -9.33 2.23
CA ARG A 91 12.20 -8.91 2.81
C ARG A 91 11.17 -10.03 2.72
N ASN A 92 11.07 -10.69 1.56
CA ASN A 92 10.10 -11.76 1.38
C ASN A 92 10.41 -12.95 2.30
N GLU A 93 11.68 -13.28 2.51
CA GLU A 93 12.10 -14.30 3.47
C GLU A 93 11.82 -13.89 4.94
N ASN A 94 12.02 -12.62 5.28
CA ASN A 94 11.82 -12.10 6.63
C ASN A 94 10.36 -11.80 6.99
N TYR A 95 9.49 -11.68 5.98
CA TYR A 95 8.06 -11.44 6.12
C TYR A 95 7.28 -12.46 5.27
N PRO A 96 7.33 -13.75 5.63
CA PRO A 96 6.81 -14.85 4.79
C PRO A 96 5.32 -14.71 4.47
N VAL A 97 4.50 -14.32 5.46
CA VAL A 97 3.06 -14.11 5.25
C VAL A 97 2.78 -12.99 4.24
N ARG A 98 3.57 -11.90 4.28
CA ARG A 98 3.45 -10.82 3.30
C ARG A 98 3.86 -11.28 1.91
N SER A 99 4.90 -12.14 1.82
CA SER A 99 5.31 -12.76 0.56
C SER A 99 4.17 -13.56 -0.05
N SER A 100 3.53 -14.44 0.74
CA SER A 100 2.36 -15.22 0.34
C SER A 100 1.17 -14.35 -0.02
N ASP A 101 0.93 -13.25 0.71
CA ASP A 101 -0.13 -12.29 0.39
C ASP A 101 0.09 -11.63 -0.99
N THR A 102 1.33 -11.48 -1.42
CA THR A 102 1.67 -10.99 -2.78
C THR A 102 1.74 -12.10 -3.85
N GLY A 103 1.37 -13.34 -3.50
CA GLY A 103 1.35 -14.50 -4.40
C GLY A 103 2.66 -15.29 -4.45
N LEU A 104 3.67 -14.94 -3.65
CA LEU A 104 4.93 -15.67 -3.57
C LEU A 104 4.90 -16.65 -2.39
N HIS A 105 4.45 -17.87 -2.68
CA HIS A 105 4.17 -18.95 -1.73
C HIS A 105 5.37 -19.86 -1.42
N THR A 106 6.56 -19.27 -1.18
CA THR A 106 7.80 -20.03 -0.93
C THR A 106 7.96 -20.46 0.54
N TRP A 107 7.39 -19.71 1.48
CA TRP A 107 7.56 -19.89 2.93
C TRP A 107 6.22 -19.97 3.68
N ASP A 108 5.21 -20.59 3.06
CA ASP A 108 3.85 -20.74 3.59
C ASP A 108 3.81 -21.46 4.96
N ASP A 109 4.88 -22.19 5.30
CA ASP A 109 5.06 -22.92 6.56
C ASP A 109 5.68 -22.07 7.69
N ARG A 110 5.97 -20.79 7.44
CA ARG A 110 6.67 -19.89 8.38
C ARG A 110 5.86 -18.64 8.70
N LEU A 111 6.01 -18.17 9.94
CA LEU A 111 5.58 -16.84 10.37
C LEU A 111 6.79 -15.92 10.60
N THR A 112 6.55 -14.61 10.55
CA THR A 112 7.56 -13.61 10.91
C THR A 112 7.98 -13.79 12.37
N ASP A 113 9.30 -13.84 12.62
CA ASP A 113 9.84 -13.86 13.97
C ASP A 113 9.84 -12.44 14.57
N TYR A 114 9.00 -12.22 15.58
CA TYR A 114 8.88 -10.95 16.30
C TYR A 114 9.67 -10.92 17.62
N SER A 115 10.65 -11.78 17.80
CA SER A 115 11.59 -11.66 18.92
C SER A 115 12.34 -10.31 18.86
N PRO A 116 12.69 -9.71 20.01
CA PRO A 116 13.38 -8.41 20.06
C PRO A 116 14.67 -8.38 19.23
N ALA A 117 15.40 -9.49 19.20
CA ALA A 117 16.63 -9.63 18.42
C ALA A 117 16.35 -9.51 16.92
N LYS A 118 15.36 -10.24 16.41
CA LYS A 118 14.99 -10.21 14.99
C LYS A 118 14.39 -8.88 14.55
N ILE A 119 13.60 -8.23 15.41
CA ILE A 119 13.11 -6.86 15.13
C ILE A 119 14.29 -5.89 14.96
N THR A 120 15.27 -5.97 15.88
CA THR A 120 16.46 -5.11 15.85
C THR A 120 17.32 -5.37 14.61
N GLU A 121 17.54 -6.65 14.29
CA GLU A 121 18.29 -7.07 13.09
C GLU A 121 17.66 -6.51 11.81
N ARG A 122 16.34 -6.64 11.65
CA ARG A 122 15.62 -6.09 10.47
C ARG A 122 15.71 -4.57 10.38
N ALA A 123 15.56 -3.85 11.49
CA ALA A 123 15.70 -2.40 11.52
C ALA A 123 17.11 -1.96 11.11
N GLN A 124 18.15 -2.65 11.60
CA GLN A 124 19.54 -2.37 11.23
C GLN A 124 19.84 -2.67 9.76
N HIS A 125 19.28 -3.76 9.22
CA HIS A 125 19.41 -4.10 7.80
C HIS A 125 18.85 -2.98 6.91
N VAL A 126 17.60 -2.57 7.16
CA VAL A 126 16.94 -1.51 6.38
C VAL A 126 17.70 -0.19 6.47
N ARG A 127 18.14 0.20 7.67
CA ARG A 127 18.90 1.44 7.85
C ARG A 127 20.22 1.44 7.09
N SER A 128 20.97 0.35 7.18
CA SER A 128 22.26 0.21 6.48
C SER A 128 22.09 0.25 4.97
N LEU A 129 21.03 -0.39 4.46
CA LEU A 129 20.67 -0.34 3.05
C LEU A 129 20.26 1.06 2.60
N LEU A 130 19.41 1.75 3.37
CA LEU A 130 18.97 3.11 3.09
C LEU A 130 20.14 4.09 3.03
N ASP A 131 21.10 3.97 3.94
CA ASP A 131 22.31 4.81 3.93
C ASP A 131 23.13 4.60 2.64
N ARG A 132 23.25 3.36 2.15
CA ARG A 132 23.89 3.06 0.86
C ARG A 132 23.13 3.67 -0.31
N VAL A 133 21.81 3.54 -0.35
CA VAL A 133 20.96 4.09 -1.43
C VAL A 133 21.05 5.62 -1.45
N ARG A 134 21.06 6.29 -0.29
CA ARG A 134 21.21 7.75 -0.18
C ARG A 134 22.57 8.25 -0.66
N ALA A 135 23.63 7.45 -0.49
CA ALA A 135 24.97 7.81 -0.91
C ALA A 135 25.22 7.65 -2.43
N MET A 136 24.28 7.07 -3.19
CA MET A 136 24.44 6.88 -4.62
C MET A 136 24.45 8.21 -5.37
N LYS A 137 25.42 8.38 -6.27
CA LYS A 137 25.49 9.52 -7.20
C LYS A 137 24.67 9.17 -8.43
N THR A 138 23.52 9.83 -8.58
CA THR A 138 22.58 9.60 -9.69
C THR A 138 22.69 10.66 -10.78
N ASP A 139 23.70 11.54 -10.69
CA ASP A 139 24.02 12.51 -11.72
C ASP A 139 24.40 11.80 -13.03
N GLY A 140 23.75 12.16 -14.12
CA GLY A 140 23.93 11.53 -15.42
C GLY A 140 23.13 10.25 -15.65
N TRP A 141 22.35 9.78 -14.66
CA TRP A 141 21.42 8.67 -14.89
C TRP A 141 20.25 9.10 -15.80
N PRO A 142 19.71 8.16 -16.61
CA PRO A 142 18.46 8.38 -17.33
C PRO A 142 17.32 8.78 -16.38
N LYS A 143 16.30 9.44 -16.92
CA LYS A 143 15.13 9.87 -16.14
C LYS A 143 14.48 8.70 -15.38
N ASP A 144 14.26 7.57 -16.05
CA ASP A 144 13.57 6.42 -15.48
C ASP A 144 14.36 5.82 -14.31
N ALA A 145 15.68 5.63 -14.47
CA ALA A 145 16.58 5.20 -13.41
C ALA A 145 16.57 6.13 -12.18
N ARG A 146 16.46 7.45 -12.38
CA ARG A 146 16.35 8.43 -11.28
C ARG A 146 15.00 8.34 -10.56
N ILE A 147 13.94 8.02 -11.30
CA ILE A 147 12.61 7.77 -10.71
C ILE A 147 12.67 6.51 -9.86
N ASP A 148 13.21 5.41 -10.41
CA ASP A 148 13.34 4.14 -9.69
C ASP A 148 14.16 4.29 -8.41
N TRP A 149 15.27 5.02 -8.47
CA TRP A 149 16.06 5.37 -7.28
C TRP A 149 15.23 6.12 -6.23
N THR A 150 14.47 7.12 -6.67
CA THR A 150 13.65 7.95 -5.76
C THR A 150 12.56 7.11 -5.10
N LEU A 151 11.88 6.24 -5.87
CA LEU A 151 10.84 5.35 -5.37
C LEU A 151 11.41 4.33 -4.38
N PHE A 152 12.53 3.70 -4.72
CA PHE A 152 13.15 2.71 -3.85
C PHE A 152 13.64 3.34 -2.54
N ARG A 153 14.28 4.51 -2.62
CA ARG A 153 14.68 5.26 -1.42
C ARG A 153 13.47 5.60 -0.55
N ALA A 154 12.40 6.13 -1.12
CA ALA A 154 11.20 6.50 -0.37
C ALA A 154 10.55 5.28 0.31
N GLN A 155 10.55 4.12 -0.34
CA GLN A 155 10.06 2.88 0.26
C GLN A 155 10.89 2.48 1.49
N LEU A 156 12.23 2.54 1.40
CA LEU A 156 13.10 2.23 2.53
C LEU A 156 12.98 3.25 3.67
N GLU A 157 12.78 4.52 3.33
CA GLU A 157 12.53 5.58 4.31
C GLU A 157 11.25 5.34 5.10
N ASN A 158 10.19 4.86 4.44
CA ASN A 158 8.96 4.48 5.12
C ASN A 158 9.20 3.32 6.12
N VAL A 159 9.95 2.29 5.73
CA VAL A 159 10.24 1.15 6.61
C VAL A 159 11.16 1.56 7.78
N ASP A 160 12.19 2.39 7.55
CA ASP A 160 13.00 2.95 8.64
C ASP A 160 12.15 3.77 9.61
N PHE A 161 11.24 4.61 9.08
CA PHE A 161 10.32 5.41 9.88
C PHE A 161 9.39 4.56 10.74
N GLU A 162 8.77 3.54 10.16
CA GLU A 162 7.92 2.59 10.87
C GLU A 162 8.68 1.94 12.04
N SER A 163 9.91 1.47 11.80
CA SER A 163 10.71 0.80 12.83
C SER A 163 11.19 1.75 13.94
N ARG A 164 11.56 2.99 13.60
CA ARG A 164 12.22 3.91 14.54
C ARG A 164 11.24 4.82 15.27
N ILE A 165 10.16 5.23 14.61
CA ILE A 165 9.19 6.19 15.14
C ILE A 165 7.92 5.48 15.59
N LEU A 166 7.29 4.69 14.71
CA LEU A 166 5.99 4.08 15.01
C LEU A 166 6.13 2.88 15.95
N LYS A 167 7.16 2.05 15.75
CA LYS A 167 7.49 0.87 16.57
C LYS A 167 6.27 -0.03 16.77
N PHE A 168 5.58 -0.39 15.68
CA PHE A 168 4.30 -1.10 15.75
C PHE A 168 4.36 -2.40 16.55
N GLU A 169 5.49 -3.11 16.54
CA GLU A 169 5.71 -4.30 17.37
C GLU A 169 5.58 -4.01 18.88
N ARG A 170 5.81 -2.76 19.29
CA ARG A 170 5.63 -2.30 20.68
C ARG A 170 4.33 -1.52 20.89
N THR A 171 3.88 -0.75 19.91
CA THR A 171 2.79 0.21 20.07
C THR A 171 1.45 -0.30 19.55
N ASN A 172 1.45 -1.33 18.71
CA ASN A 172 0.27 -1.92 18.11
C ASN A 172 0.29 -3.46 18.29
N PRO A 173 -0.33 -4.00 19.34
CA PRO A 173 -0.39 -5.44 19.55
C PRO A 173 -1.19 -6.18 18.46
N GLN A 174 -1.94 -5.46 17.62
CA GLN A 174 -2.70 -6.09 16.53
C GLN A 174 -1.78 -6.78 15.51
N VAL A 175 -0.54 -6.31 15.34
CA VAL A 175 0.43 -6.89 14.40
C VAL A 175 0.62 -8.41 14.60
N TYR A 176 0.51 -8.89 15.83
CA TYR A 176 0.67 -10.32 16.15
C TYR A 176 -0.54 -11.16 15.72
N ALA A 177 -1.74 -10.60 15.82
CA ALA A 177 -2.97 -11.27 15.42
C ALA A 177 -3.20 -11.20 13.91
N ASP A 178 -2.86 -10.06 13.29
CA ASP A 178 -3.00 -9.83 11.86
C ASP A 178 -2.14 -10.83 11.08
N VAL A 179 -0.87 -11.04 11.47
CA VAL A 179 0.02 -12.00 10.78
C VAL A 179 -0.54 -13.42 10.77
N CYS A 180 -1.18 -13.86 11.84
CA CYS A 180 -1.80 -15.19 11.89
C CYS A 180 -3.05 -15.27 11.00
N THR A 181 -3.86 -14.21 10.99
CA THR A 181 -5.09 -14.15 10.22
C THR A 181 -4.81 -14.04 8.72
N ASP A 182 -3.89 -13.15 8.36
CA ASP A 182 -3.40 -12.95 6.99
C ASP A 182 -2.71 -14.20 6.45
N ALA A 183 -1.99 -14.95 7.29
CA ALA A 183 -1.42 -16.24 6.88
C ALA A 183 -2.51 -17.17 6.35
N ILE A 184 -3.61 -17.37 7.10
CA ILE A 184 -4.71 -18.22 6.68
C ILE A 184 -5.34 -17.71 5.38
N PHE A 185 -5.67 -16.42 5.30
CA PHE A 185 -6.29 -15.85 4.10
C PHE A 185 -5.38 -15.93 2.88
N SER A 186 -4.07 -15.74 3.05
CA SER A 186 -3.10 -15.84 1.97
C SER A 186 -3.04 -17.25 1.38
N LEU A 187 -3.21 -18.29 2.20
CA LEU A 187 -3.27 -19.68 1.74
C LEU A 187 -4.59 -20.01 1.05
N LEU A 188 -5.71 -19.47 1.57
CA LEU A 188 -7.02 -19.68 0.96
C LEU A 188 -7.11 -19.13 -0.47
N LYS A 189 -6.42 -18.01 -0.74
CA LYS A 189 -6.42 -17.38 -2.06
C LYS A 189 -5.38 -17.94 -3.04
N LYS A 190 -4.54 -18.88 -2.63
CA LYS A 190 -3.40 -19.39 -3.43
C LYS A 190 -3.81 -19.97 -4.80
N GLU A 191 -4.98 -20.59 -4.87
CA GLU A 191 -5.50 -21.29 -6.07
C GLU A 191 -6.54 -20.46 -6.86
N TYR A 192 -6.74 -19.19 -6.51
CA TYR A 192 -7.71 -18.27 -7.14
C TYR A 192 -7.03 -17.22 -8.01
#